data_AF-A0A509GJ20-F1
#
_entry.id   AF-A0A509GJ20-F1
#
_cell.length_a   1.000
_cell.length_b   1.000
_cell.length_c   1.000
_cell.angle_alpha   90.00
_cell.angle_beta   90.00
_cell.angle_gamma   90.00
#
_symmetry.space_group_name_H-M   'P 1'
#
loop_
_entity.id
_entity.type
_entity.pdbx_description
1 polymer ?
#
loop_
_entity_poly.entity_id
_entity_poly.type
_entity_poly.pdbx_seq_one_letter_code
_entity_poly.pdbx_strand_id
1 'polypeptide(L)' 'DAAGKTTILYKLKLGEIVTTIPTIGFNVETVEYKNIQFTVWDVGGQDKIRPLWRHYFQNT' A
#
# COMPACT_ATOMS: atom_id res chain seq x y z
N ASP A 1 12.44 -2.72 -1.89
CA ASP A 1 11.59 -1.52 -1.98
C ASP A 1 11.35 -1.16 -3.45
N ALA A 2 10.84 0.04 -3.77
CA ALA A 2 10.67 0.60 -5.12
C ALA A 2 9.83 -0.20 -6.15
N ALA A 3 9.08 -1.22 -5.74
CA ALA A 3 8.23 -2.04 -6.62
C ALA A 3 6.95 -1.34 -7.17
N GLY A 4 6.71 -0.06 -6.85
CA GLY A 4 5.54 0.69 -7.34
C GLY A 4 4.23 0.52 -6.56
N LYS A 5 4.27 0.00 -5.32
CA LYS A 5 3.07 -0.30 -4.50
C LYS A 5 2.16 0.91 -4.26
N THR A 6 2.74 2.04 -3.87
CA THR A 6 2.00 3.28 -3.64
C THR A 6 1.44 3.84 -4.94
N THR A 7 2.18 3.70 -6.04
CA THR A 7 1.75 4.15 -7.36
C THR A 7 0.51 3.39 -7.84
N ILE A 8 0.47 2.06 -7.69
CA ILE A 8 -0.72 1.29 -8.06
C ILE A 8 -1.90 1.58 -7.12
N LEU A 9 -1.65 1.76 -5.82
CA LEU A 9 -2.70 2.11 -4.86
C LEU A 9 -3.40 3.43 -5.23
N TYR A 10 -2.64 4.48 -5.50
CA TYR A 10 -3.21 5.77 -5.89
C TYR A 10 -3.80 5.77 -7.29
N LYS A 11 -3.27 4.97 -8.22
CA LYS A 11 -3.92 4.78 -9.51
C LYS A 11 -5.31 4.16 -9.37
N LEU A 12 -5.48 3.21 -8.45
CA LEU A 12 -6.77 2.58 -8.18
C LEU A 12 -7.73 3.52 -7.41
N LYS A 13 -7.20 4.29 -6.45
CA LYS A 13 -7.98 5.19 -5.60
C LYS A 13 -8.42 6.48 -6.29
N LEU A 14 -7.53 7.10 -7.05
CA LEU A 14 -7.70 8.44 -7.64
C LEU A 14 -7.91 8.40 -9.15
N GLY A 15 -7.62 7.27 -9.81
CA GLY A 15 -7.72 7.15 -11.27
C GLY A 15 -6.55 7.77 -12.04
N GLU A 16 -5.59 8.42 -11.37
CA GLU A 16 -4.44 9.09 -11.97
C GLU A 16 -3.09 8.58 -11.43
N ILE A 17 -2.01 8.86 -12.17
CA ILE A 17 -0.65 8.51 -11.74
C ILE A 17 -0.09 9.73 -11.00
N VAL A 18 0.11 9.58 -9.70
CA VAL A 18 0.67 10.63 -8.84
C VAL A 18 2.15 10.34 -8.59
N THR A 19 2.97 11.39 -8.55
CA THR A 19 4.37 11.26 -8.09
C THR A 19 4.38 10.81 -6.63
N THR A 20 5.04 9.69 -6.35
CA THR A 20 5.11 9.12 -5.00
C THR A 20 6.49 9.33 -4.38
N ILE A 21 6.51 9.39 -3.05
CA ILE A 21 7.73 9.36 -2.25
C ILE A 21 7.85 7.99 -1.55
N PRO A 22 9.05 7.53 -1.16
CA PRO A 22 9.21 6.26 -0.46
C PRO A 22 8.37 6.19 0.82
N THR A 23 7.50 5.19 0.92
CA THR A 23 6.71 4.93 2.13
C THR A 23 7.63 4.50 3.28
N ILE A 24 7.65 5.28 4.36
CA ILE A 24 8.46 5.03 5.56
C ILE A 24 7.75 4.04 6.51
N GLY A 25 6.42 4.12 6.60
CA GLY A 25 5.60 3.29 7.48
C GLY A 25 4.61 2.45 6.68
N PHE A 26 3.33 2.80 6.78
CA PHE A 26 2.24 2.18 6.02
C PHE A 26 1.22 3.24 5.62
N ASN A 27 0.46 2.97 4.56
CA ASN A 27 -0.76 3.69 4.22
C ASN A 27 -1.96 2.73 4.25
N VAL A 28 -3.12 3.21 4.67
CA VAL A 28 -4.38 2.45 4.64
C VAL A 28 -5.40 3.25 3.86
N GLU A 29 -5.86 2.67 2.75
CA GLU A 29 -6.81 3.33 1.86
C GLU A 29 -7.98 2.41 1.58
N THR A 30 -9.19 2.97 1.58
CA THR A 30 -10.37 2.28 1.10
C THR A 30 -10.55 2.57 -0.38
N VAL A 31 -10.45 1.56 -1.23
CA VAL A 31 -10.60 1.67 -2.68
C VAL A 31 -11.90 0.98 -3.10
N GLU A 32 -12.67 1.63 -3.95
CA GLU A 32 -13.85 1.03 -4.56
C GLU A 32 -13.53 0.63 -5.99
N TYR A 33 -13.82 -0.63 -6.32
CA TYR A 33 -13.73 -1.12 -7.69
C TYR A 33 -15.01 -1.86 -8.04
N LYS A 34 -15.77 -1.29 -8.98
CA LYS A 34 -17.14 -1.70 -9.32
C LYS A 34 -18.03 -1.64 -8.08
N ASN A 35 -18.54 -2.76 -7.62
CA ASN A 35 -19.41 -2.91 -6.45
C ASN A 35 -18.69 -3.54 -5.25
N ILE A 36 -17.36 -3.57 -5.26
CA ILE A 36 -16.54 -4.15 -4.20
C ILE A 36 -15.67 -3.06 -3.58
N GLN A 37 -15.69 -3.01 -2.25
CA GLN A 37 -14.85 -2.13 -1.46
C GLN A 37 -13.69 -2.92 -0.87
N PHE A 38 -12.47 -2.45 -1.11
CA PHE A 38 -11.24 -3.02 -0.58
C PHE A 38 -10.64 -2.07 0.44
N THR A 39 -10.25 -2.58 1.60
CA THR A 39 -9.33 -1.88 2.50
C THR A 39 -7.92 -2.37 2.21
N VAL A 40 -7.10 -1.51 1.60
CA VAL A 40 -5.74 -1.84 1.17
C VAL A 40 -4.72 -1.25 2.13
N TRP A 41 -3.77 -2.08 2.57
CA TRP A 41 -2.64 -1.68 3.41
C TRP A 41 -1.35 -1.67 2.56
N ASP A 42 -0.86 -0.49 2.18
CA ASP A 42 0.45 -0.33 1.53
C ASP A 42 1.55 -0.21 2.58
N VAL A 43 2.26 -1.31 2.84
CA VAL A 43 3.34 -1.34 3.82
C VAL A 43 4.68 -1.00 3.14
N GLY A 44 5.45 -0.12 3.75
CA GLY A 44 6.77 0.26 3.25
C GLY A 44 7.69 -0.96 3.10
N GLY A 45 8.47 -0.98 2.02
CA GLY A 45 9.26 -2.15 1.61
C GLY A 45 10.77 -2.00 1.75
N GLN A 46 11.24 -1.01 2.52
CA GLN A 46 12.66 -0.80 2.81
C GLN A 46 13.15 -1.89 3.76
N ASP A 47 14.42 -2.30 3.65
CA ASP A 47 14.95 -3.43 4.43
C ASP A 47 14.84 -3.22 5.94
N LYS A 48 14.98 -1.96 6.40
CA LYS A 48 14.85 -1.61 7.82
C LYS A 48 13.45 -1.84 8.40
N ILE A 49 12.41 -1.77 7.58
CA ILE A 49 11.00 -1.84 8.02
C ILE A 49 10.32 -3.16 7.65
N ARG A 50 10.92 -3.96 6.76
CA ARG A 50 10.44 -5.32 6.41
C ARG A 50 10.20 -6.23 7.63
N PRO A 51 11.03 -6.23 8.69
CA PRO A 51 10.76 -7.04 9.88
C PRO A 51 9.42 -6.72 10.56
N LEU A 52 8.86 -5.52 10.34
CA LEU A 52 7.57 -5.12 10.91
C LEU A 52 6.38 -5.73 10.17
N TRP A 53 6.57 -6.29 8.97
CA TRP A 53 5.49 -6.85 8.15
C TRP A 53 4.69 -7.93 8.89
N ARG A 54 5.36 -8.73 9.73
CA ARG A 54 4.73 -9.77 10.57
C ARG A 54 3.62 -9.27 11.50
N HIS A 55 3.58 -7.97 11.79
CA HIS A 55 2.54 -7.39 12.62
C HIS A 55 1.23 -7.12 11.85
N TYR A 56 1.27 -7.17 10.52
CA TYR A 56 0.12 -6.92 9.65
C TYR A 56 -0.59 -8.20 9.19
N PHE A 57 -0.02 -9.37 9.50
CA PHE A 57 -0.63 -10.66 9.20
C PHE A 57 -0.50 -11.57 10.42
N GLN A 58 -1.56 -11.64 11.22
CA GLN A 58 -1.59 -12.59 12.33
C GLN A 58 -2.09 -13.94 11.81
N ASN A 59 -1.33 -15.01 12.07
CA ASN A 59 -1.69 -16.41 11.76
C ASN A 59 -1.77 -16.78 10.27
N THR A 60 -1.03 -16.10 9.39
CA THR A 60 -0.79 -16.55 8.01
C THR A 60 0.63 -17.07 7.83
#